data_AF-A0A9E4IQD2-F1
#
_entry.id   AF-A0A9E4IQD2-F1
#
_cell.length_a   1.000
_cell.length_b   1.000
_cell.length_c   1.000
_cell.angle_alpha   90.00
_cell.angle_beta   90.00
_cell.angle_gamma   90.00
#
_symmetry.space_group_name_H-M   'P 1'
#
loop_
_entity.id
_entity.type
_entity.pdbx_description
1 polymer ?
#
loop_
_entity_poly.entity_id
_entity_poly.type
_entity_poly.pdbx_seq_one_letter_code
_entity_poly.pdbx_strand_id
1 'polypeptide(L)'
;MRKLIPTPRGAAQFDMTRMVLDSGASTTDEAVDHLLGRFLRMPVATELRDALVELLEGELGTRDLDRARTYLEDPLRMVTHIIMSTPEYQID
;
A
#
# COMPACT_ATOMS: atom_id res chain seq x y z
N MET A 1 17.27 -33.59 -14.49
CA MET A 1 16.60 -32.32 -14.13
C MET A 1 16.16 -32.39 -12.67
N ARG A 2 16.65 -31.49 -11.81
CA ARG A 2 16.27 -31.46 -10.39
C ARG A 2 14.97 -30.68 -10.27
N LYS A 3 13.90 -31.31 -9.78
CA LYS A 3 12.59 -30.67 -9.57
C LYS A 3 12.74 -29.63 -8.45
N LEU A 4 12.52 -28.36 -8.76
CA LEU A 4 12.48 -27.30 -7.75
C LEU A 4 11.21 -27.48 -6.93
N ILE A 5 11.32 -27.50 -5.60
CA ILE A 5 10.14 -27.46 -4.72
C ILE A 5 9.67 -25.99 -4.72
N PRO A 6 8.42 -25.70 -5.11
CA PRO A 6 7.91 -24.34 -5.07
C PRO A 6 7.94 -23.79 -3.64
N THR A 7 8.49 -22.59 -3.46
CA THR A 7 8.33 -21.85 -2.21
C THR A 7 6.83 -21.54 -2.03
N PRO A 8 6.22 -21.89 -0.88
CA PRO A 8 4.83 -21.54 -0.61
C PRO A 8 4.63 -20.04 -0.76
N ARG A 9 3.61 -19.66 -1.54
CA ARG A 9 3.25 -18.26 -1.75
C ARG A 9 2.22 -17.87 -0.69
N GLY A 10 2.64 -17.09 0.29
CA GLY A 10 1.75 -16.46 1.26
C GLY A 10 1.80 -14.95 1.09
N ALA A 11 0.69 -14.27 1.34
CA ALA A 11 0.70 -12.82 1.51
C ALA A 11 1.60 -12.44 2.69
N ALA A 12 2.14 -11.22 2.66
CA ALA A 12 2.93 -10.72 3.76
C ALA A 12 2.09 -10.68 5.05
N GLN A 13 2.59 -11.31 6.12
CA GLN A 13 1.86 -11.59 7.37
C GLN A 13 1.88 -10.41 8.38
N PHE A 14 2.11 -9.18 7.92
CA PHE A 14 2.07 -8.00 8.78
C PHE A 14 0.73 -7.28 8.65
N ASP A 15 0.31 -6.60 9.72
CA ASP A 15 -0.90 -5.79 9.80
C ASP A 15 -0.63 -4.40 9.23
N MET A 16 -1.23 -4.09 8.08
CA MET A 16 -0.98 -2.84 7.38
C MET A 16 -1.87 -1.71 7.87
N THR A 17 -3.08 -2.03 8.31
CA THR A 17 -3.96 -1.12 9.03
C THR A 17 -3.22 -0.55 10.24
N ARG A 18 -2.64 -1.42 11.06
CA ARG A 18 -1.83 -1.01 12.19
C ARG A 18 -0.62 -0.18 11.78
N MET A 19 0.10 -0.58 10.73
CA MET A 19 1.26 0.18 10.23
C MET A 19 0.90 1.63 9.90
N VAL A 20 -0.21 1.84 9.19
CA VAL A 20 -0.68 3.17 8.78
C VAL A 20 -1.25 3.95 9.97
N LEU A 21 -2.03 3.33 10.85
CA LEU A 21 -2.60 4.03 12.00
C LEU A 21 -1.52 4.39 13.04
N ASP A 22 -0.52 3.53 13.26
CA ASP A 22 0.61 3.79 14.16
C ASP A 22 1.52 4.91 13.63
N SER A 23 1.44 5.25 12.33
CA SER A 23 2.12 6.42 11.76
C SER A 23 1.42 7.74 12.08
N GLY A 24 0.22 7.70 12.66
CA GLY A 24 -0.62 8.87 12.92
C GLY A 24 -1.44 9.32 11.71
N ALA A 25 -1.51 8.54 10.63
CA ALA A 25 -2.33 8.88 9.48
C ALA A 25 -3.83 8.87 9.84
N SER A 26 -4.52 9.92 9.43
CA SER A 26 -5.95 10.14 9.63
C SER A 26 -6.72 10.24 8.31
N THR A 27 -6.01 10.52 7.21
CA THR A 27 -6.60 10.64 5.87
C THR A 27 -6.01 9.67 4.86
N THR A 28 -6.69 9.48 3.73
CA THR A 28 -6.18 8.70 2.59
C THR A 28 -4.89 9.28 2.02
N ASP A 29 -4.74 10.60 1.98
CA ASP A 29 -3.50 11.28 1.58
C ASP A 29 -2.33 10.89 2.48
N GLU A 30 -2.53 11.01 3.80
CA GLU A 30 -1.51 10.70 4.80
C GLU A 30 -1.13 9.22 4.78
N ALA A 31 -2.10 8.33 4.56
CA ALA A 31 -1.86 6.90 4.40
C ALA A 31 -0.98 6.61 3.18
N VAL A 32 -1.33 7.18 2.02
CA VAL A 32 -0.54 7.01 0.79
C VAL A 32 0.87 7.58 0.94
N ASP A 33 1.00 8.78 1.53
CA ASP A 33 2.30 9.39 1.80
C ASP A 33 3.16 8.55 2.73
N HIS A 34 2.55 7.98 3.78
CA HIS A 34 3.24 7.06 4.67
C HIS A 34 3.75 5.82 3.93
N LEU A 35 2.90 5.17 3.12
CA LEU A 35 3.28 3.97 2.37
C LEU A 35 4.36 4.26 1.32
N LEU A 36 4.26 5.38 0.59
CA LEU A 36 5.28 5.82 -0.36
C LEU A 36 6.63 6.04 0.33
N GLY A 37 6.66 6.79 1.45
CA GLY A 37 7.89 7.00 2.21
C GLY A 37 8.44 5.75 2.88
N ARG A 38 7.58 4.76 3.17
CA ARG A 38 7.95 3.49 3.78
C ARG A 38 8.57 2.51 2.79
N PHE A 39 8.08 2.49 1.55
CA PHE A 39 8.41 1.48 0.54
C PHE A 39 9.22 2.02 -0.64
N LEU A 40 9.30 3.32 -0.87
CA LEU A 40 10.15 3.89 -1.90
C LEU A 40 11.22 4.79 -1.27
N ARG A 41 12.41 4.76 -1.86
CA ARG A 41 13.53 5.63 -1.44
C ARG A 41 13.50 6.98 -2.14
N MET A 42 12.99 7.00 -3.36
CA MET A 42 12.91 8.19 -4.19
C MET A 42 11.45 8.69 -4.20
N PRO A 43 11.24 10.02 -4.24
CA PRO A 43 9.90 10.56 -4.42
C PRO A 43 9.31 10.08 -5.75
N VAL A 44 8.00 9.85 -5.75
CA VAL A 44 7.24 9.55 -6.97
C VAL A 44 6.78 10.84 -7.65
N ALA A 45 6.39 10.73 -8.92
CA ALA A 45 5.70 11.81 -9.61
C ALA A 45 4.36 12.13 -8.90
N THR A 46 3.99 13.42 -8.86
CA THR A 46 2.75 13.88 -8.20
C THR A 46 1.53 13.19 -8.79
N GLU A 47 1.52 12.93 -10.09
CA GLU A 47 0.42 12.26 -10.79
C GLU A 47 0.23 10.82 -10.30
N LEU A 48 1.32 10.10 -10.02
CA LEU A 48 1.23 8.75 -9.46
C LEU A 48 0.73 8.78 -8.02
N ARG A 49 1.23 9.72 -7.20
CA ARG A 49 0.76 9.91 -5.83
C ARG A 49 -0.75 10.17 -5.82
N ASP A 50 -1.22 11.12 -6.60
CA ASP A 50 -2.63 11.53 -6.61
C ASP A 50 -3.53 10.40 -7.11
N ALA A 51 -3.09 9.61 -8.10
CA ALA A 51 -3.81 8.42 -8.54
C ALA A 51 -3.92 7.33 -7.45
N LEU A 52 -2.88 7.15 -6.62
CA LEU A 52 -2.93 6.22 -5.48
C LEU A 52 -3.89 6.72 -4.39
N VAL A 53 -3.94 8.03 -4.15
CA VAL A 53 -4.90 8.64 -3.21
C VAL A 53 -6.33 8.46 -3.70
N GLU A 54 -6.58 8.75 -4.99
CA GLU A 54 -7.90 8.57 -5.60
C GLU A 54 -8.35 7.11 -5.56
N LEU A 55 -7.44 6.17 -5.85
CA LEU A 55 -7.71 4.74 -5.72
C LEU A 55 -8.12 4.37 -4.29
N LEU A 56 -7.33 4.80 -3.28
CA LEU A 56 -7.63 4.48 -1.89
C LEU A 56 -8.96 5.07 -1.43
N GLU A 57 -9.21 6.34 -1.76
CA GLU A 57 -10.46 7.01 -1.42
C GLU A 57 -11.66 6.35 -2.09
N GLY A 58 -11.53 5.93 -3.35
CA GLY A 58 -12.56 5.21 -4.09
C GLY A 58 -12.91 3.86 -3.46
N GLU A 59 -11.91 3.10 -3.04
CA GLU A 59 -12.10 1.80 -2.37
C GLU A 59 -12.70 1.94 -0.97
N LEU A 60 -12.32 2.98 -0.24
CA LEU A 60 -12.85 3.23 1.11
C LEU A 60 -14.22 3.91 1.10
N GLY A 61 -14.58 4.59 0.01
CA GLY A 61 -15.75 5.46 -0.11
C GLY A 61 -15.65 6.72 0.78
N THR A 62 -14.47 7.03 1.31
CA THR A 62 -14.24 8.14 2.23
C THR A 62 -12.74 8.49 2.33
N ARG A 63 -12.46 9.74 2.67
CA ARG A 63 -11.11 10.22 3.00
C ARG A 63 -10.69 9.96 4.43
N ASP A 64 -11.64 9.73 5.32
CA ASP A 64 -11.41 9.60 6.76
C ASP A 64 -11.15 8.13 7.12
N LEU A 65 -9.93 7.82 7.56
CA LEU A 65 -9.55 6.45 7.89
C LEU A 65 -10.30 5.90 9.11
N ASP A 66 -10.74 6.75 10.03
CA ASP A 66 -11.47 6.30 11.21
C ASP A 66 -12.84 5.74 10.82
N ARG A 67 -13.50 6.35 9.83
CA ARG A 67 -14.77 5.86 9.26
C ARG A 67 -14.62 4.50 8.59
N ALA A 68 -13.44 4.19 8.08
CA ALA A 68 -13.15 2.95 7.37
C ALA A 68 -12.39 1.89 8.21
N ARG A 69 -12.15 2.17 9.50
CA ARG A 69 -11.22 1.41 10.37
C ARG A 69 -11.41 -0.11 10.36
N THR A 70 -12.64 -0.60 10.19
CA THR A 70 -12.95 -2.03 10.22
C THR A 70 -12.66 -2.76 8.90
N TYR A 71 -12.30 -2.05 7.84
CA TYR A 71 -12.08 -2.61 6.50
C TYR A 71 -10.87 -1.98 5.76
N LEU A 72 -9.96 -1.31 6.47
CA LEU A 72 -8.77 -0.65 5.88
C LEU A 72 -7.76 -1.62 5.25
N GLU A 73 -7.66 -2.84 5.76
CA GLU A 73 -6.55 -3.74 5.43
C GLU A 73 -6.45 -4.07 3.94
N ASP A 74 -7.57 -4.45 3.31
CA ASP A 74 -7.58 -4.88 1.91
C ASP A 74 -7.30 -3.71 0.93
N PRO A 75 -7.93 -2.52 1.06
CA PRO A 75 -7.60 -1.35 0.25
C PRO A 75 -6.13 -0.91 0.39
N LEU A 76 -5.59 -0.91 1.61
CA LEU A 76 -4.17 -0.58 1.83
C LEU A 76 -3.24 -1.61 1.17
N ARG A 77 -3.63 -2.89 1.15
CA ARG A 77 -2.88 -3.95 0.44
C ARG A 77 -2.88 -3.75 -1.06
N MET A 78 -4.00 -3.32 -1.62
CA MET A 78 -4.09 -3.03 -3.04
C MET A 78 -3.21 -1.84 -3.44
N VAL A 79 -3.27 -0.73 -2.70
CA VAL A 79 -2.39 0.43 -2.92
C VAL A 79 -0.92 0.02 -2.83
N THR A 80 -0.54 -0.72 -1.78
CA THR A 80 0.83 -1.20 -1.59
C THR A 80 1.28 -2.13 -2.71
N HIS A 81 0.38 -2.96 -3.24
CA HIS A 81 0.67 -3.81 -4.39
C HIS A 81 1.02 -2.98 -5.63
N ILE A 82 0.33 -1.87 -5.88
CA ILE A 82 0.66 -0.96 -7.00
C ILE A 82 2.01 -0.28 -6.74
N ILE A 83 2.29 0.17 -5.51
CA ILE A 83 3.61 0.73 -5.14
C ILE A 83 4.73 -0.29 -5.41
N MET A 84 4.54 -1.57 -5.09
CA MET A 84 5.54 -2.60 -5.37
C MET A 84 5.57 -3.08 -6.84
N SER A 85 4.65 -2.59 -7.66
CA SER A 85 4.65 -2.83 -9.11
C SER A 85 5.40 -1.74 -9.88
N THR A 86 5.95 -0.74 -9.20
CA THR A 86 6.76 0.31 -9.82
C THR A 86 8.13 -0.25 -10.27
N PRO A 87 8.82 0.43 -11.21
CA PRO A 87 10.11 -0.01 -11.73
C PRO A 87 11.18 -0.25 -10.66
N GLU A 88 11.13 0.47 -9.54
CA GLU A 88 12.09 0.36 -8.43
C GLU A 88 12.12 -1.04 -7.79
N TYR A 89 11.05 -1.82 -7.96
CA TYR A 89 10.92 -3.18 -7.45
C TYR A 89 11.14 -4.27 -8.51
N GLN A 90 11.32 -3.89 -9.77
CA GLN A 90 11.58 -4.84 -10.84
C GLN A 90 13.08 -5.08 -10.95
N ILE A 91 13.50 -6.34 -10.92
CA ILE A 91 14.89 -6.75 -11.14
C ILE A 91 15.00 -7.16 -12.61
N ASP A 92 15.91 -6.52 -13.35
CA ASP A 92 16.29 -6.89 -14.73
C ASP A 92 17.04 -8.23 -14.80
#